data_AF-A0A2R6N729-F1
#
_entry.id   AF-A0A2R6N729-F1
#
_cell.length_a   1.000
_cell.length_b   1.000
_cell.length_c   1.000
_cell.angle_alpha   90.00
_cell.angle_beta   90.00
_cell.angle_gamma   90.00
#
_symmetry.space_group_name_H-M   'P 1'
#
loop_
_entity.id
_entity.type
_entity.pdbx_description
1 polymer ?
#
loop_
_entity_poly.entity_id
_entity_poly.type
_entity_poly.pdbx_seq_one_letter_code
_entity_poly.pdbx_strand_id
1 'polypeptide(L)'
;IAALDARLEGRDVSFPTTAGDLAAAHGDLRVAIDPAGHDVTLGEALKECDHQSFDSKQELLNALHPVFERKRENRSGGVLGKLRALVPF
;
A
#
# COMPACT_ATOMS: atom_id res chain seq x y z
N ILE A 1 -5.76 -1.22 3.25
CA ILE A 1 -6.37 -0.21 2.33
C ILE A 1 -7.30 -0.90 1.32
N ALA A 2 -8.40 -0.26 0.91
CA ALA A 2 -9.36 -0.87 -0.03
C ALA A 2 -8.75 -1.22 -1.40
N ALA A 3 -7.82 -0.40 -1.89
CA ALA A 3 -7.17 -0.65 -3.17
C ALA A 3 -6.32 -1.94 -3.19
N LEU A 4 -5.64 -2.27 -2.09
CA LEU A 4 -4.91 -3.53 -1.97
C LEU A 4 -5.89 -4.70 -1.81
N ASP A 5 -6.93 -4.53 -1.00
CA ASP A 5 -7.95 -5.56 -0.75
C ASP A 5 -8.58 -6.06 -2.06
N ALA A 6 -9.00 -5.12 -2.92
CA ALA A 6 -9.55 -5.40 -4.24
C ALA A 6 -8.55 -6.07 -5.19
N ARG A 7 -7.24 -5.80 -5.05
CA ARG A 7 -6.20 -6.42 -5.88
C ARG A 7 -5.85 -7.83 -5.45
N LEU A 8 -6.09 -8.16 -4.18
CA LEU A 8 -5.94 -9.51 -3.62
C LEU A 8 -7.19 -10.37 -3.82
N GLU A 9 -8.35 -9.76 -4.10
CA GLU A 9 -9.59 -10.48 -4.38
C GLU A 9 -9.43 -11.33 -5.66
N GLY A 10 -9.88 -12.59 -5.59
CA GLY A 10 -9.73 -13.56 -6.68
C GLY A 10 -8.31 -14.09 -6.90
N ARG A 11 -7.34 -13.72 -6.05
CA ARG A 11 -6.00 -14.31 -6.03
C ARG A 11 -5.92 -15.42 -5.00
N ASP A 12 -5.06 -16.40 -5.29
CA ASP A 12 -4.80 -17.53 -4.40
C ASP A 12 -3.81 -17.13 -3.29
N VAL A 13 -4.26 -16.23 -2.41
CA VAL A 13 -3.50 -15.84 -1.21
C VAL A 13 -4.04 -16.61 -0.02
N SER A 14 -3.24 -17.56 0.44
CA SER A 14 -3.53 -18.35 1.64
C SER A 14 -2.84 -17.73 2.86
N PHE A 15 -3.48 -17.89 4.02
CA PHE A 15 -2.93 -17.48 5.32
C PHE A 15 -2.87 -18.70 6.26
N PRO A 16 -1.88 -18.79 7.17
CA PRO A 16 -0.81 -17.81 7.40
C PRO A 16 0.21 -17.75 6.27
N THR A 17 0.88 -16.60 6.10
CA THR A 17 1.91 -16.39 5.07
C THR A 17 3.00 -15.43 5.56
N THR A 18 4.15 -15.41 4.89
CA THR A 18 5.22 -14.44 5.17
C THR A 18 5.25 -13.30 4.15
N ALA A 19 5.90 -12.19 4.53
CA ALA A 19 6.21 -11.09 3.62
C ALA A 19 7.10 -11.56 2.46
N GLY A 20 8.01 -12.50 2.71
CA GLY A 20 8.86 -13.12 1.68
C GLY A 20 8.05 -13.90 0.66
N ASP A 21 7.15 -14.77 1.10
CA ASP A 21 6.30 -15.59 0.23
C ASP A 21 5.34 -14.73 -0.59
N LEU A 22 4.73 -13.71 0.05
CA LEU A 22 3.88 -12.74 -0.65
C LEU A 22 4.66 -11.93 -1.69
N ALA A 23 5.88 -11.50 -1.38
CA ALA A 23 6.71 -10.77 -2.33
C ALA A 23 7.17 -11.67 -3.48
N ALA A 24 7.45 -12.95 -3.23
CA ALA A 24 7.83 -13.91 -4.26
C ALA A 24 6.65 -14.23 -5.20
N ALA A 25 5.45 -14.45 -4.65
CA ALA A 25 4.28 -14.86 -5.42
C ALA A 25 3.53 -13.67 -6.08
N HIS A 26 3.50 -12.51 -5.42
CA HIS A 26 2.64 -11.38 -5.78
C HIS A 26 3.34 -10.02 -5.70
N GLY A 27 4.67 -9.99 -5.64
CA GLY A 27 5.44 -8.75 -5.46
C GLY A 27 5.25 -7.73 -6.56
N ASP A 28 4.92 -8.14 -7.78
CA ASP A 28 4.66 -7.29 -8.95
C ASP A 28 3.28 -6.61 -8.93
N LEU A 29 2.40 -7.03 -8.01
CA LEU A 29 1.06 -6.49 -7.87
C LEU A 29 1.10 -5.00 -7.59
N ARG A 30 0.55 -4.20 -8.50
CA ARG A 30 0.50 -2.74 -8.34
C ARG A 30 -0.75 -2.32 -7.58
N VAL A 31 -0.59 -1.37 -6.68
CA VAL A 31 -1.66 -0.79 -5.85
C VAL A 31 -1.62 0.72 -6.01
N ALA A 32 -2.75 1.31 -6.41
CA ALA A 32 -2.86 2.76 -6.56
C ALA A 32 -2.77 3.46 -5.20
N ILE A 33 -1.94 4.51 -5.11
CA ILE A 33 -1.73 5.28 -3.88
C ILE A 33 -2.40 6.65 -3.92
N ASP A 34 -2.70 7.18 -5.10
CA ASP A 34 -3.43 8.44 -5.29
C ASP A 34 -4.24 8.46 -6.61
N PRO A 35 -5.13 9.46 -6.80
CA PRO A 35 -5.91 9.61 -8.03
C PRO A 35 -5.10 10.08 -9.25
N ALA A 36 -3.85 10.52 -9.09
CA ALA A 36 -3.01 10.99 -10.19
C ALA A 36 -2.41 9.83 -11.01
N GLY A 37 -2.73 8.58 -10.64
CA GLY A 37 -2.29 7.37 -11.32
C GLY A 37 -0.99 6.80 -10.78
N HIS A 38 -0.51 7.29 -9.63
CA HIS A 38 0.67 6.72 -9.01
C HIS A 38 0.36 5.38 -8.35
N ASP A 39 1.23 4.40 -8.60
CA ASP A 39 1.16 3.06 -8.08
C ASP A 39 2.45 2.68 -7.33
N VAL A 40 2.29 1.69 -6.45
CA VAL A 40 3.37 1.04 -5.70
C VAL A 40 3.18 -0.45 -5.82
N THR A 41 4.27 -1.18 -5.96
CA THR A 41 4.21 -2.64 -5.98
C THR A 41 4.03 -3.21 -4.57
N LEU A 42 3.34 -4.34 -4.44
CA LEU A 42 3.18 -5.02 -3.16
C LEU A 42 4.54 -5.40 -2.57
N GLY A 43 5.51 -5.80 -3.40
CA GLY A 43 6.87 -6.10 -2.96
C GLY A 43 7.59 -4.89 -2.36
N GLU A 44 7.43 -3.69 -2.92
CA GLU A 44 7.96 -2.46 -2.32
C GLU A 44 7.27 -2.13 -0.99
N ALA A 45 5.95 -2.29 -0.91
CA ALA A 45 5.21 -2.04 0.33
C ALA A 45 5.63 -3.02 1.44
N LEU A 46 5.83 -4.30 1.11
CA LEU A 46 6.29 -5.34 2.04
C LEU A 46 7.73 -5.09 2.54
N LYS A 47 8.62 -4.57 1.69
CA LYS A 47 9.99 -4.21 2.09
C LYS A 47 10.04 -3.08 3.12
N GLU A 48 9.06 -2.19 3.09
CA GLU A 48 8.92 -1.07 4.03
C GLU A 48 8.01 -1.40 5.23
N CYS A 49 7.50 -2.63 5.29
CA CYS A 49 6.68 -3.12 6.39
C CYS A 49 7.57 -3.75 7.46
N ASP A 50 7.33 -3.40 8.72
CA ASP A 50 8.06 -3.99 9.85
C ASP A 50 7.60 -5.42 10.18
N HIS A 51 6.43 -5.84 9.67
CA HIS A 51 5.88 -7.19 9.86
C HIS A 51 6.42 -8.18 8.82
N GLN A 52 6.85 -9.35 9.29
CA GLN A 52 7.40 -10.42 8.45
C GLN A 52 6.42 -11.57 8.19
N SER A 53 5.35 -11.69 8.98
CA SER A 53 4.33 -12.73 8.87
C SER A 53 2.94 -12.15 9.10
N PHE A 54 1.94 -12.81 8.52
CA PHE A 54 0.54 -12.42 8.62
C PHE A 54 -0.32 -13.68 8.80
N ASP A 55 -1.12 -13.70 9.84
CA ASP A 55 -2.07 -14.78 10.15
C ASP A 55 -3.40 -14.61 9.42
N SER A 56 -3.68 -13.40 8.92
CA SER A 56 -4.90 -13.11 8.15
C SER A 56 -4.72 -12.00 7.11
N LYS A 57 -5.64 -11.96 6.15
CA LYS A 57 -5.75 -10.86 5.17
C LYS A 57 -5.90 -9.51 5.87
N GLN A 58 -6.71 -9.45 6.92
CA GLN A 58 -6.95 -8.21 7.65
C GLN A 58 -5.67 -7.69 8.33
N GLU A 59 -4.87 -8.59 8.91
CA GLU A 59 -3.58 -8.24 9.50
C GLU A 59 -2.62 -7.66 8.45
N LEU A 60 -2.48 -8.30 7.29
CA LEU A 60 -1.72 -7.79 6.16
C LEU A 60 -2.18 -6.38 5.74
N LEU A 61 -3.49 -6.19 5.57
CA LEU A 61 -4.06 -4.90 5.17
C LEU A 61 -3.81 -3.79 6.19
N ASN A 62 -3.85 -4.13 7.49
CA ASN A 62 -3.59 -3.21 8.58
C ASN A 62 -2.10 -2.85 8.66
N ALA A 63 -1.21 -3.84 8.55
CA ALA A 63 0.23 -3.64 8.58
C ALA A 63 0.75 -2.80 7.41
N LEU A 64 0.14 -2.93 6.23
CA LEU A 64 0.52 -2.15 5.04
C LEU A 64 -0.16 -0.78 4.96
N HIS A 65 -1.25 -0.55 5.71
CA HIS A 65 -1.93 0.75 5.72
C HIS A 65 -0.99 1.95 6.01
N PRO A 66 -0.19 1.95 7.11
CA PRO A 66 0.73 3.06 7.38
C PRO A 66 1.81 3.21 6.31
N VAL A 67 2.24 2.14 5.65
CA VAL A 67 3.21 2.21 4.54
C VAL A 67 2.61 2.98 3.36
N PHE A 68 1.37 2.65 2.97
CA PHE A 68 0.69 3.34 1.89
C PHE A 68 0.38 4.80 2.21
N GLU A 69 0.00 5.14 3.45
CA GLU A 69 -0.21 6.53 3.85
C GLU A 69 1.09 7.35 3.78
N ARG A 70 2.22 6.82 4.28
CA ARG A 70 3.52 7.49 4.13
C ARG A 70 3.91 7.72 2.68
N LYS A 71 3.70 6.73 1.81
CA LYS A 71 3.96 6.88 0.37
C LYS A 71 3.05 7.92 -0.28
N ARG A 72 1.78 7.99 0.14
CA ARG A 72 0.83 9.01 -0.32
C ARG A 72 1.26 10.40 0.15
N GLU A 73 1.62 10.58 1.41
CA GLU A 73 2.05 11.86 1.98
C GLU A 73 3.33 12.38 1.33
N ASN A 74 4.34 11.53 1.15
CA ASN A 74 5.60 11.90 0.50
C ASN A 74 5.41 12.38 -0.95
N ARG A 75 4.35 11.93 -1.62
CA ARG A 75 4.01 12.33 -2.99
C ARG A 75 3.05 13.53 -3.04
N SER A 76 2.04 13.53 -2.19
CA SER A 76 0.99 14.56 -2.14
C SER A 76 1.43 15.84 -1.43
N GLY A 77 2.36 15.73 -0.48
CA GLY A 77 2.92 16.83 0.31
C GLY A 77 3.75 17.83 -0.49
N GLY A 78 4.08 17.53 -1.76
CA GLY A 78 4.71 18.47 -2.68
C GLY A 78 3.74 19.41 -3.41
N VAL A 79 2.47 18.98 -3.63
CA VAL A 79 1.54 19.64 -4.57
C VAL A 79 0.27 20.15 -3.90
N LEU A 80 -0.35 19.40 -2.98
CA LEU A 80 -1.60 19.82 -2.33
C LEU A 80 -1.38 20.78 -1.15
N GLY A 81 -0.27 20.65 -0.42
CA GLY A 81 0.10 21.56 0.67
C GLY A 81 0.38 22.99 0.21
N LYS A 82 0.79 23.18 -1.05
CA LYS A 82 1.08 24.51 -1.63
C LYS A 82 -0.15 25.20 -2.21
N LEU A 83 -1.12 24.44 -2.75
CA LEU A 83 -2.32 25.04 -3.36
C LEU A 83 -3.32 25.57 -2.32
N ARG A 84 -3.33 25.04 -1.09
CA ARG A 84 -4.16 25.59 0.00
C ARG A 84 -3.65 26.93 0.55
N ALA A 85 -2.39 27.30 0.28
CA ALA A 85 -1.81 28.57 0.72
C ALA A 85 -2.18 29.77 -0.19
N LEU A 86 -2.93 29.54 -1.28
CA LEU A 86 -3.27 30.57 -2.27
C LEU A 86 -4.77 30.92 -2.32
N VAL A 87 -5.60 30.39 -1.41
CA VAL A 87 -7.02 30.76 -1.32
C VAL A 87 -7.22 31.65 -0.08
N PRO A 88 -7.49 32.96 -0.25
CA PRO A 88 -7.92 33.81 0.86
C PRO A 88 -9.32 33.38 1.32
N PHE A 89 -9.56 33.45 2.63
CA PHE A 89 -10.84 33.16 3.28
C PHE A 89 -11.95 34.12 2.83
#